data_AF-A0A7S0ZAJ3-F1
#
_entry.id   AF-A0A7S0ZAJ3-F1
#
_cell.length_a   1.000
_cell.length_b   1.000
_cell.length_c   1.000
_cell.angle_alpha   90.00
_cell.angle_beta   90.00
_cell.angle_gamma   90.00
#
_symmetry.space_group_name_H-M   'P 1'
#
loop_
_entity.id
_entity.type
_entity.pdbx_description
1 polymer ?
#
loop_
_entity_poly.entity_id
_entity_poly.type
_entity_poly.pdbx_seq_one_letter_code
_entity_poly.pdbx_strand_id
1 'polypeptide(L)'
;MIGVNRRLFKPLNCALIIILSVILLHVVESAQWNKLKRCAQSGFCRRQRSHTISKTDCTLDPNSVVSGNTIRANLSCPSPIILGELSNELLPLQLQIEAFESGSFRVLIDEHDGVG
;
A
#
# COMPACT_ATOMS: atom_id res chain seq x y z
N MET A 1 1.13 41.74 56.70
CA MET A 1 1.48 41.82 55.26
C MET A 1 2.43 40.67 54.94
N ILE A 2 1.91 39.58 54.38
CA ILE A 2 2.75 38.44 53.97
C ILE A 2 3.17 38.69 52.54
N GLY A 3 4.42 39.11 52.37
CA GLY A 3 5.03 39.32 51.06
C GLY A 3 5.12 38.01 50.31
N VAL A 4 4.20 37.77 49.37
CA VAL A 4 4.27 36.63 48.47
C VAL A 4 5.50 36.83 47.58
N ASN A 5 6.51 36.01 47.84
CA ASN A 5 7.81 36.04 47.21
C ASN A 5 7.66 35.65 45.72
N ARG A 6 7.45 36.65 44.84
CA ARG A 6 7.16 36.49 43.40
C ARG A 6 8.27 35.82 42.57
N ARG A 7 9.37 35.37 43.19
CA ARG A 7 10.52 34.75 42.50
C ARG A 7 10.47 33.23 42.42
N LEU A 8 9.67 32.54 43.25
CA LEU A 8 9.55 31.07 43.20
C LEU A 8 8.54 30.53 42.17
N PHE A 9 7.65 31.39 41.65
CA PHE A 9 6.59 30.95 40.71
C PHE A 9 7.06 30.78 39.25
N LYS A 10 8.24 31.30 38.89
CA LYS A 10 8.75 31.23 37.50
C LYS A 10 9.25 29.85 37.07
N PRO A 11 10.14 29.16 37.81
CA PRO A 11 10.67 27.87 37.34
C PRO A 11 9.63 26.74 37.44
N LEU A 12 8.73 26.78 38.42
CA LEU A 12 7.68 25.78 38.62
C LEU A 12 6.66 25.79 37.47
N ASN A 13 6.29 26.99 37.00
CA ASN A 13 5.40 27.15 35.84
C ASN A 13 6.07 26.71 34.53
N CYS A 14 7.37 26.96 34.36
CA CYS A 14 8.11 26.49 33.18
C CYS A 14 8.20 24.95 33.12
N ALA A 15 8.51 24.29 34.23
CA ALA A 15 8.55 22.83 34.28
C ALA A 15 7.19 22.20 33.97
N LEU A 16 6.10 22.78 34.50
CA LEU A 16 4.74 22.33 34.23
C LEU A 16 4.37 22.46 32.74
N ILE A 17 4.73 23.58 32.10
CA ILE A 17 4.49 23.82 30.66
C ILE A 17 5.27 22.81 29.80
N ILE A 18 6.50 22.48 30.17
CA ILE A 18 7.30 21.48 29.46
C ILE A 18 6.66 20.09 29.58
N ILE A 19 6.22 19.71 30.78
CA ILE A 19 5.56 18.41 30.99
C ILE A 19 4.25 18.33 30.19
N LEU A 20 3.42 19.37 30.24
CA LEU A 20 2.17 19.42 29.47
C LEU A 20 2.41 19.36 27.95
N SER A 21 3.44 20.02 27.46
CA SER A 21 3.76 20.01 26.02
C SER A 21 4.29 18.65 25.56
N VAL A 22 5.10 17.95 26.36
CA VAL A 22 5.54 16.56 26.07
C VAL A 22 4.35 15.60 26.07
N ILE A 23 3.45 15.71 27.05
CA ILE A 23 2.22 14.90 27.10
C ILE A 23 1.35 15.16 25.87
N LEU A 24 1.14 16.43 25.49
CA LEU A 24 0.38 16.77 24.29
C LEU A 24 1.03 16.18 23.04
N LEU A 25 2.36 16.23 22.92
CA LEU A 25 3.07 15.67 21.78
C LEU A 25 2.84 14.16 21.67
N HIS A 26 2.93 13.43 22.79
CA HIS A 26 2.69 11.97 22.81
C HIS A 26 1.22 11.61 22.54
N VAL A 27 0.28 12.42 23.02
CA VAL A 27 -1.16 12.22 22.75
C VAL A 27 -1.49 12.50 21.28
N VAL A 28 -0.93 13.56 20.70
CA VAL A 28 -1.14 13.88 19.28
C VAL A 28 -0.49 12.81 18.41
N GLU A 29 0.75 12.41 18.69
CA GLU A 29 1.44 11.38 17.93
C GLU A 29 0.70 10.04 18.00
N SER A 30 0.33 9.57 19.20
CA SER A 30 -0.44 8.33 19.36
C SER A 30 -1.82 8.39 18.70
N ALA A 31 -2.51 9.53 18.73
CA ALA A 31 -3.81 9.71 18.07
C ALA A 31 -3.70 9.68 16.54
N GLN A 32 -2.58 10.13 15.96
CA GLN A 32 -2.34 10.08 14.52
C GLN A 32 -2.02 8.63 14.07
N TRP A 33 -1.16 7.92 14.81
CA TRP A 33 -0.81 6.53 14.47
C TRP A 33 -1.98 5.54 14.65
N ASN A 34 -2.88 5.80 15.60
CA ASN A 34 -4.07 4.96 15.82
C ASN A 34 -5.12 5.08 14.70
N LYS A 35 -5.06 6.13 13.87
CA LYS A 35 -5.96 6.32 12.72
C LYS A 35 -5.42 5.73 11.42
N LEU A 36 -4.13 5.43 11.36
CA LEU A 36 -3.49 4.83 10.18
C LEU A 36 -3.63 3.31 10.25
N LYS A 37 -4.12 2.71 9.15
CA LYS A 37 -4.21 1.25 9.04
C LYS A 37 -2.81 0.66 8.93
N ARG A 38 -2.44 -0.20 9.88
CA ARG A 38 -1.30 -1.11 9.72
C ARG A 38 -1.58 -2.13 8.61
N CYS A 39 -0.55 -2.74 8.04
CA CYS A 39 -0.72 -3.74 6.98
C CYS A 39 -1.70 -4.88 7.37
N ALA A 40 -1.64 -5.36 8.62
CA ALA A 40 -2.56 -6.38 9.14
C ALA A 40 -4.03 -5.91 9.20
N GLN A 41 -4.27 -4.60 9.26
CA GLN A 41 -5.60 -3.97 9.28
C GLN A 41 -6.09 -3.59 7.88
N SER A 42 -5.24 -3.68 6.84
CA SER A 42 -5.63 -3.54 5.45
C SER A 42 -5.82 -4.93 4.85
N GLY A 43 -7.06 -5.26 4.46
CA GLY A 43 -7.38 -6.57 3.88
C GLY A 43 -6.51 -6.91 2.67
N PHE A 44 -6.25 -5.93 1.79
CA PHE A 44 -5.37 -6.09 0.64
C PHE A 44 -3.92 -6.38 1.05
N CYS A 45 -3.34 -5.57 1.95
CA CYS A 45 -1.95 -5.73 2.38
C CYS A 45 -1.76 -7.05 3.13
N ARG A 46 -2.70 -7.43 4.00
CA ARG A 46 -2.69 -8.70 4.71
C ARG A 46 -2.72 -9.89 3.75
N ARG A 47 -3.60 -9.87 2.74
CA ARG A 47 -3.68 -10.94 1.72
C ARG A 47 -2.39 -11.03 0.92
N GLN A 48 -1.89 -9.91 0.40
CA GLN A 48 -0.66 -9.89 -0.39
C GLN A 48 0.56 -10.34 0.41
N ARG A 49 0.67 -9.97 1.70
CA ARG A 49 1.77 -10.46 2.55
C ARG A 49 1.68 -11.94 2.92
N SER A 50 0.49 -12.54 2.90
CA SER A 50 0.35 -13.99 3.11
C SER A 50 0.69 -14.81 1.87
N HIS A 51 0.74 -14.19 0.68
CA HIS A 51 1.27 -14.86 -0.50
C HIS A 51 2.78 -15.05 -0.31
N THR A 52 3.20 -16.30 -0.19
CA THR A 52 4.63 -16.66 -0.18
C THR A 52 5.15 -16.60 -1.61
N ILE A 53 6.41 -16.22 -1.83
CA ILE A 53 7.05 -16.19 -3.16
C ILE A 53 7.17 -17.64 -3.66
N SER A 54 6.09 -18.15 -4.24
CA SER A 54 6.03 -19.37 -5.02
C SER A 54 6.07 -19.01 -6.50
N LYS A 55 6.39 -19.98 -7.37
CA LYS A 55 6.19 -19.82 -8.82
C LYS A 55 4.78 -19.29 -9.08
N THR A 56 4.68 -18.26 -9.92
CA THR A 56 3.41 -17.68 -10.32
C THR A 56 2.71 -18.65 -11.26
N ASP A 57 1.46 -18.98 -10.95
CA ASP A 57 0.61 -19.84 -11.79
C ASP A 57 0.00 -19.08 -12.99
N CYS A 58 0.44 -17.84 -13.23
CA CYS A 58 0.05 -17.05 -14.39
C CYS A 58 0.81 -17.52 -15.64
N THR A 59 0.07 -17.75 -16.72
CA THR A 59 0.61 -18.11 -18.03
C THR A 59 0.39 -16.99 -19.04
N LEU A 60 1.34 -16.81 -19.96
CA LEU A 60 1.26 -15.84 -21.04
C LEU A 60 0.82 -16.55 -22.31
N ASP A 61 -0.20 -16.01 -22.99
CA ASP A 61 -0.63 -16.50 -24.29
C ASP A 61 0.50 -16.27 -25.31
N PRO A 62 0.98 -17.33 -26.00
CA PRO A 62 2.01 -17.20 -27.02
C PRO A 62 1.60 -16.31 -28.21
N ASN A 63 0.31 -16.05 -28.40
CA ASN A 63 -0.21 -15.21 -29.48
C ASN A 63 -0.11 -13.70 -29.16
N SER A 64 1.05 -13.25 -28.70
CA SER A 64 1.30 -11.83 -28.44
C SER A 64 1.32 -11.01 -29.74
N VAL A 65 0.69 -9.84 -29.72
CA VAL A 65 0.69 -8.88 -30.83
C VAL A 65 1.79 -7.86 -30.59
N VAL A 66 2.70 -7.72 -31.55
CA VAL A 66 3.75 -6.70 -31.53
C VAL A 66 3.39 -5.61 -32.54
N SER A 67 3.31 -4.36 -32.09
CA SER A 67 3.04 -3.21 -32.93
C SER A 67 3.97 -2.07 -32.57
N GLY A 68 4.93 -1.77 -33.46
CA GLY A 68 5.94 -0.75 -33.23
C GLY A 68 6.81 -1.05 -32.02
N ASN A 69 6.82 -0.15 -31.04
CA ASN A 69 7.57 -0.28 -29.78
C ASN A 69 6.76 -0.93 -28.64
N THR A 70 5.58 -1.48 -28.96
CA THR A 70 4.64 -2.00 -27.97
C THR A 70 4.37 -3.49 -28.20
N ILE A 71 4.43 -4.28 -27.13
CA ILE A 71 4.04 -5.69 -27.08
C ILE A 71 2.75 -5.78 -26.27
N ARG A 72 1.73 -6.43 -26.80
CA ARG A 72 0.49 -6.78 -26.08
C ARG A 72 0.32 -8.29 -26.03
N ALA A 73 0.07 -8.83 -24.85
CA ALA A 73 -0.15 -10.25 -24.64
C ALA A 73 -1.30 -10.47 -23.65
N ASN A 74 -2.04 -11.54 -23.83
CA ASN A 74 -3.04 -11.95 -22.85
C ASN A 74 -2.36 -12.79 -21.77
N LEU A 75 -2.76 -12.57 -20.52
CA LEU A 75 -2.32 -13.29 -19.35
C LEU A 75 -3.51 -14.09 -18.80
N SER A 76 -3.27 -15.36 -18.52
CA SER A 76 -4.22 -16.26 -17.87
C SER A 76 -3.69 -16.60 -16.49
N CYS A 77 -4.28 -16.00 -15.47
CA CYS A 77 -3.97 -16.26 -14.06
C CYS A 77 -5.13 -17.01 -13.41
N PRO A 78 -4.87 -18.02 -12.54
CA PRO A 78 -5.93 -18.62 -11.77
C PRO A 78 -6.60 -17.55 -10.90
N SER A 79 -7.94 -17.55 -10.87
CA SER A 79 -8.67 -16.72 -9.93
C SER A 79 -8.23 -17.05 -8.50
N PRO A 80 -8.01 -16.03 -7.64
CA PRO A 80 -7.73 -16.29 -6.23
C PRO A 80 -8.89 -17.10 -5.64
N ILE A 81 -8.59 -17.95 -4.65
CA ILE A 81 -9.58 -18.70 -3.90
C ILE A 81 -10.48 -17.68 -3.17
N ILE A 82 -11.68 -17.45 -3.71
CA ILE A 82 -12.72 -16.67 -3.06
C ILE A 82 -13.55 -17.70 -2.28
N LEU A 83 -13.53 -17.62 -0.94
CA LEU A 83 -14.42 -18.39 -0.05
C LEU A 83 -14.24 -19.92 -0.04
N GLY A 84 -13.04 -20.44 -0.28
CA GLY A 84 -12.72 -21.85 -0.02
C GLY A 84 -13.14 -22.82 -1.13
N GLU A 85 -13.71 -22.33 -2.23
CA GLU A 85 -13.87 -23.09 -3.47
C GLU A 85 -12.77 -22.67 -4.45
N LEU A 86 -12.08 -23.66 -5.02
CA LEU A 86 -11.23 -23.40 -6.19
C LEU A 86 -12.16 -23.01 -7.33
N SER A 87 -12.13 -21.74 -7.72
CA SER A 87 -12.67 -21.36 -9.02
C SER A 87 -11.68 -21.80 -10.09
N ASN A 88 -12.15 -22.60 -11.04
CA ASN A 88 -11.40 -22.94 -12.26
C ASN A 88 -11.40 -21.78 -13.28
N GLU A 89 -11.99 -20.64 -12.93
CA GLU A 89 -12.00 -19.47 -13.79
C GLU A 89 -10.63 -18.80 -13.81
N LEU A 90 -10.18 -18.49 -15.03
CA LEU A 90 -8.99 -17.70 -15.27
C LEU A 90 -9.39 -16.23 -15.32
N LEU A 91 -8.63 -15.39 -14.64
CA LEU A 91 -8.78 -13.94 -14.73
C LEU A 91 -8.25 -13.49 -16.09
N PRO A 92 -9.09 -12.87 -16.94
CA PRO A 92 -8.63 -12.31 -18.20
C PRO A 92 -7.82 -11.04 -17.89
N LEU A 93 -6.49 -11.14 -18.01
CA LEU A 93 -5.58 -10.01 -17.83
C LEU A 93 -4.90 -9.68 -19.15
N GLN A 94 -4.59 -8.40 -19.38
CA GLN A 94 -3.80 -7.97 -20.51
C GLN A 94 -2.47 -7.36 -20.05
N LEU A 95 -1.38 -7.85 -20.62
CA LEU A 95 -0.04 -7.31 -20.46
C LEU A 95 0.28 -6.39 -21.63
N GLN A 96 0.73 -5.18 -21.34
CA GLN A 96 1.30 -4.25 -22.31
C GLN A 96 2.71 -3.84 -21.88
N ILE A 97 3.67 -4.01 -22.78
CA ILE A 97 5.06 -3.59 -22.60
C ILE A 97 5.39 -2.56 -23.67
N GLU A 98 5.77 -1.35 -23.24
CA GLU A 98 6.20 -0.26 -24.13
C GLU A 98 7.69 0.01 -23.94
N ALA A 99 8.44 0.04 -25.03
CA ALA A 99 9.84 0.44 -25.05
C ALA A 99 9.98 1.91 -25.46
N PHE A 100 10.73 2.69 -24.68
CA PHE A 100 11.02 4.09 -24.99
C PHE A 100 12.41 4.25 -25.59
N GLU A 101 12.60 5.28 -26.40
CA GLU A 101 13.91 5.62 -26.98
C GLU A 101 14.98 5.92 -25.93
N SER A 102 14.56 6.31 -24.71
CA SER A 102 15.45 6.47 -23.55
C SER A 102 16.06 5.17 -23.03
N GLY A 103 15.67 4.00 -23.58
CA GLY A 103 16.06 2.68 -23.10
C GLY A 103 15.26 2.19 -21.89
N SER A 104 14.24 2.95 -21.46
CA SER A 104 13.31 2.54 -20.40
C SER A 104 12.16 1.71 -20.95
N PHE A 105 11.53 0.92 -20.09
CA PHE A 105 10.32 0.16 -20.41
C PHE A 105 9.19 0.51 -19.45
N ARG A 106 7.96 0.55 -19.96
CA ARG A 106 6.75 0.59 -19.13
C ARG A 106 6.04 -0.75 -19.26
N VAL A 107 5.71 -1.34 -18.12
CA VAL A 107 4.94 -2.58 -18.03
C VAL A 107 3.61 -2.24 -17.40
N LEU A 108 2.52 -2.58 -18.08
CA LEU A 108 1.15 -2.35 -17.62
C LEU A 108 0.41 -3.69 -17.65
N ILE A 109 -0.28 -4.01 -16.56
CA ILE A 109 -1.14 -5.19 -16.43
C ILE A 109 -2.49 -4.68 -16.00
N ASP A 110 -3.53 -4.99 -16.78
CA ASP A 110 -4.89 -4.55 -16.52
C ASP A 110 -5.89 -5.70 -16.67
N GLU A 111 -7.07 -5.55 -16.05
CA GLU A 111 -8.19 -6.46 -16.24
C GLU A 111 -8.76 -6.27 -17.65
N HIS A 112 -9.00 -7.37 -18.36
CA HIS A 112 -9.56 -7.33 -19.70
C HIS A 112 -11.05 -7.67 -19.63
N ASP A 113 -11.89 -6.63 -19.66
CA ASP A 113 -13.35 -6.74 -19.48
C ASP A 113 -14.09 -7.49 -20.60
N GLY A 114 -13.40 -8.02 -21.61
CA GLY A 114 -14.00 -8.81 -22.70
C GLY A 114 -15.02 -8.05 -23.56
N VAL A 115 -15.14 -6.73 -23.41
CA VAL A 115 -15.96 -5.88 -24.28
C VAL A 115 -15.10 -5.39 -25.44
N GLY A 116 -14.94 -6.26 -26.43
CA GLY A 116 -14.36 -5.97 -27.74
C GLY A 116 -15.20 -6.59 -28.84
#